data_AF-A0AAN6Z4S9-F1
#
_entry.id   AF-A0AAN6Z4S9-F1
#
_cell.length_a   1.000
_cell.length_b   1.000
_cell.length_c   1.000
_cell.angle_alpha   90.00
_cell.angle_beta   90.00
_cell.angle_gamma   90.00
#
_symmetry.space_group_name_H-M   'P 1'
#
loop_
_entity.id
_entity.type
_entity.pdbx_description
1 polymer ?
#
loop_
_entity_poly.entity_id
_entity_poly.type
_entity_poly.pdbx_seq_one_letter_code
_entity_poly.pdbx_strand_id
1 'polypeptide(L)'
;MTVAEYNEEKEVIYASHRPFVDRIEECIQRYRARRRLGPQRDTLFSRYLVLGGIDTTVRQFQGTRTITDDVLEDASKGEVREMTADDVIQRGGDGNYNPRFYNPNYPEHWDVDFTGVAAGFVSEHLRKMVGSNTADYFMGVDVVLNFLKYVDRHDVCPEYVDDVRNAQQVCRRAHEEVPAISHLRELLPGHFNTALHVLHVKGAYDNSSGPDSCWGQPLPDPKFARISTAATISILLEANHYPTDIEWCVTDTTEMTFEVLTITPPSNAFQAKYKAINKHLADYPDIEPCGTITVRPVIVRDGWDNSMTATIPPEADVESQLILEKDALELMAVGMKLTMAMGTLNVGLKFIQYIKEIRPSFYVFLPQELMFNYKEPVHNDRPARSVYDADEEDTAAVPDGDGIV
;
A
#
# COMPACT_ATOMS: atom_id res chain seq x y z
N MET A 1 -19.96 -26.12 -13.67
CA MET A 1 -19.09 -26.35 -14.84
C MET A 1 -19.20 -27.81 -15.19
N THR A 2 -19.67 -28.10 -16.39
CA THR A 2 -19.72 -29.47 -16.90
C THR A 2 -18.32 -29.91 -17.36
N VAL A 3 -18.09 -31.22 -17.50
CA VAL A 3 -16.80 -31.74 -17.98
C VAL A 3 -16.49 -31.26 -19.39
N ALA A 4 -17.52 -31.10 -20.24
CA ALA A 4 -17.37 -30.58 -21.60
C ALA A 4 -16.91 -29.11 -21.60
N GLU A 5 -17.54 -28.25 -20.80
CA GLU A 5 -17.15 -26.83 -20.65
C GLU A 5 -15.72 -26.70 -20.09
N TYR A 6 -15.32 -27.58 -19.17
CA TYR A 6 -13.96 -27.56 -18.62
C TYR A 6 -12.92 -27.95 -19.67
N ASN A 7 -13.20 -28.99 -20.46
CA ASN A 7 -12.30 -29.43 -21.53
C ASN A 7 -12.20 -28.41 -22.66
N GLU A 8 -13.31 -27.77 -23.03
CA GLU A 8 -13.30 -26.66 -23.99
C GLU A 8 -12.43 -25.50 -23.47
N GLU A 9 -12.58 -25.12 -22.20
CA GLU A 9 -11.78 -24.06 -21.59
C GLU A 9 -10.30 -24.37 -21.62
N LYS A 10 -9.93 -25.60 -21.26
CA LYS A 10 -8.52 -26.00 -21.19
C LYS A 10 -7.88 -26.19 -22.57
N GLU A 11 -8.56 -26.89 -23.47
CA GLU A 11 -7.96 -27.37 -24.73
C GLU A 11 -8.14 -26.39 -25.90
N VAL A 12 -9.11 -25.46 -25.81
CA VAL A 12 -9.42 -24.52 -26.90
C VAL A 12 -9.14 -23.08 -26.48
N ILE A 13 -9.75 -22.65 -25.36
CA ILE A 13 -9.78 -21.23 -24.98
C ILE A 13 -8.47 -20.80 -24.34
N TYR A 14 -7.94 -21.58 -23.41
CA TYR A 14 -6.71 -21.26 -22.66
C TYR A 14 -5.49 -22.06 -23.13
N ALA A 15 -5.60 -22.73 -24.26
CA ALA A 15 -4.53 -23.55 -24.80
C ALA A 15 -3.23 -22.75 -24.99
N SER A 16 -2.11 -23.30 -24.55
CA SER A 16 -0.82 -22.58 -24.48
C SER A 16 -0.26 -22.09 -25.82
N HIS A 17 -0.80 -22.55 -26.94
CA HIS A 17 -0.44 -22.08 -28.28
C HIS A 17 -1.08 -20.73 -28.62
N ARG A 18 -2.12 -20.31 -27.89
CA ARG A 18 -2.75 -19.00 -28.05
C ARG A 18 -1.91 -17.93 -27.33
N PRO A 19 -1.80 -16.72 -27.91
CA PRO A 19 -1.16 -15.59 -27.22
C PRO A 19 -1.76 -15.37 -25.83
N PHE A 20 -0.91 -15.07 -24.84
CA PHE A 20 -1.31 -14.75 -23.47
C PHE A 20 -2.44 -13.72 -23.42
N VAL A 21 -2.30 -12.67 -24.24
CA VAL A 21 -3.21 -11.53 -24.34
C VAL A 21 -4.65 -11.96 -24.64
N ASP A 22 -4.83 -12.86 -25.59
CA ASP A 22 -6.16 -13.36 -25.96
C ASP A 22 -6.75 -14.23 -24.83
N ARG A 23 -5.91 -15.04 -24.17
CA ARG A 23 -6.33 -15.92 -23.08
C ARG A 23 -6.77 -15.14 -21.84
N ILE A 24 -6.03 -14.10 -21.46
CA ILE A 24 -6.35 -13.30 -20.27
C ILE A 24 -7.58 -12.41 -20.52
N GLU A 25 -7.71 -11.84 -21.72
CA GLU A 25 -8.89 -11.05 -22.13
C GLU A 25 -10.16 -11.92 -22.06
N GLU A 26 -10.16 -13.09 -22.68
CA GLU A 26 -11.29 -14.01 -22.61
C GLU A 26 -11.58 -14.50 -21.19
N CYS A 27 -10.54 -14.72 -20.37
CA CYS A 27 -10.71 -15.10 -18.97
C CYS A 27 -11.47 -14.02 -18.18
N ILE A 28 -11.10 -12.75 -18.34
CA ILE A 28 -11.75 -11.62 -17.66
C ILE A 28 -13.22 -11.53 -18.02
N GLN A 29 -13.52 -11.56 -19.32
CA GLN A 29 -14.89 -11.50 -19.81
C GLN A 29 -15.72 -12.71 -19.33
N ARG A 30 -15.15 -13.93 -19.34
CA ARG A 30 -15.79 -15.14 -18.76
C ARG A 30 -16.07 -14.96 -17.28
N TYR A 31 -15.12 -14.42 -16.54
CA TYR A 31 -15.23 -14.21 -15.11
C TYR A 31 -16.38 -13.26 -14.78
N ARG A 32 -16.47 -12.10 -15.44
CA ARG A 32 -17.59 -11.16 -15.25
C ARG A 32 -18.95 -11.78 -15.58
N ALA A 33 -19.06 -12.43 -16.74
CA ALA A 33 -20.32 -13.05 -17.17
C ALA A 33 -20.80 -14.15 -16.23
N ARG A 34 -19.88 -14.98 -15.71
CA ARG A 34 -20.20 -16.06 -14.76
C ARG A 34 -20.54 -15.55 -13.37
N ARG A 35 -19.82 -14.53 -12.88
CA ARG A 35 -19.96 -14.06 -11.50
C ARG A 35 -21.09 -13.05 -11.30
N ARG A 36 -21.49 -12.33 -12.34
CA ARG A 36 -22.52 -11.26 -12.27
C ARG A 36 -22.25 -10.34 -11.07
N LEU A 37 -21.08 -9.71 -11.08
CA LEU A 37 -20.63 -8.85 -9.99
C LEU A 37 -21.67 -7.76 -9.72
N GLY A 38 -21.97 -7.50 -8.44
CA GLY A 38 -22.79 -6.35 -8.07
C GLY A 38 -22.03 -5.04 -8.37
N PRO A 39 -22.72 -3.88 -8.47
CA PRO A 39 -22.13 -2.63 -8.96
C PRO A 39 -20.82 -2.21 -8.25
N GLN A 40 -20.76 -2.39 -6.94
CA GLN A 40 -19.59 -2.04 -6.14
C GLN A 40 -18.39 -2.97 -6.41
N ARG A 41 -18.62 -4.28 -6.45
CA ARG A 41 -17.58 -5.28 -6.79
C ARG A 41 -17.10 -5.09 -8.22
N ASP A 42 -18.01 -4.74 -9.12
CA ASP A 42 -17.70 -4.46 -10.51
C ASP A 42 -16.76 -3.25 -10.64
N THR A 43 -17.05 -2.16 -9.92
CA THR A 43 -16.19 -0.97 -9.86
C THR A 43 -14.79 -1.28 -9.32
N LEU A 44 -14.72 -2.03 -8.22
CA LEU A 44 -13.45 -2.47 -7.62
C LEU A 44 -12.64 -3.33 -8.59
N PHE A 45 -13.31 -4.26 -9.28
CA PHE A 45 -12.67 -5.12 -10.26
C PHE A 45 -12.14 -4.32 -11.46
N SER A 46 -12.95 -3.42 -12.02
CA SER A 46 -12.55 -2.55 -13.14
C SER A 46 -11.32 -1.72 -12.78
N ARG A 47 -11.24 -1.20 -11.55
CA ARG A 47 -10.10 -0.41 -11.08
C ARG A 47 -8.81 -1.23 -10.97
N TYR A 48 -8.92 -2.47 -10.50
CA TYR A 48 -7.80 -3.42 -10.51
C TYR A 48 -7.31 -3.71 -11.94
N LEU A 49 -8.22 -3.94 -12.89
CA LEU A 49 -7.88 -4.20 -14.29
C LEU A 49 -7.21 -2.99 -14.97
N VAL A 50 -7.71 -1.78 -14.73
CA VAL A 50 -7.11 -0.54 -15.24
C VAL A 50 -5.68 -0.35 -14.73
N LEU A 51 -5.44 -0.67 -13.46
CA LEU A 51 -4.08 -0.62 -12.90
C LEU A 51 -3.14 -1.63 -13.58
N GLY A 52 -3.67 -2.79 -13.98
CA GLY A 52 -2.98 -3.78 -14.80
C GLY A 52 -2.92 -3.45 -16.30
N GLY A 53 -3.31 -2.25 -16.72
CA GLY A 53 -3.21 -1.81 -18.11
C GLY A 53 -4.37 -2.23 -19.01
N ILE A 54 -5.49 -2.68 -18.46
CA ILE A 54 -6.66 -3.11 -19.24
C ILE A 54 -7.66 -1.96 -19.33
N ASP A 55 -8.13 -1.67 -20.54
CA ASP A 55 -9.15 -0.65 -20.74
C ASP A 55 -10.52 -1.23 -20.41
N THR A 56 -11.16 -0.65 -19.38
CA THR A 56 -12.51 -1.01 -18.92
C THR A 56 -13.51 0.11 -19.17
N THR A 57 -13.18 1.08 -20.03
CA THR A 57 -14.10 2.19 -20.32
C THR A 57 -15.21 1.72 -21.25
N VAL A 58 -16.46 1.97 -20.83
CA VAL A 58 -17.66 1.62 -21.61
C VAL A 58 -17.59 2.33 -22.96
N ARG A 59 -17.64 1.57 -24.06
CA ARG A 59 -17.59 2.12 -25.43
C ARG A 59 -18.87 2.89 -25.73
N GLN A 60 -18.94 4.17 -25.35
CA GLN A 60 -20.08 5.04 -25.66
C GLN A 60 -20.33 5.27 -27.17
N PHE A 61 -19.38 4.91 -28.04
CA PHE A 61 -19.44 5.17 -29.49
C PHE A 61 -19.45 3.93 -30.39
N GLN A 62 -19.33 2.71 -29.85
CA GLN A 62 -19.73 1.51 -30.60
C GLN A 62 -21.16 1.19 -30.19
N GLY A 63 -22.10 1.73 -30.96
CA GLY A 63 -23.50 1.57 -30.67
C GLY A 63 -23.87 0.09 -30.51
N THR A 64 -24.48 -0.23 -29.38
CA THR A 64 -25.53 -1.28 -29.26
C THR A 64 -26.59 -1.19 -30.35
N ARG A 65 -26.58 -0.10 -31.14
CA ARG A 65 -27.39 0.14 -32.34
C ARG A 65 -26.93 -0.61 -33.60
N THR A 66 -25.77 -1.29 -33.59
CA THR A 66 -25.30 -2.11 -34.73
C THR A 66 -25.37 -3.62 -34.48
N ILE A 67 -25.64 -4.04 -33.24
CA ILE A 67 -25.95 -5.43 -32.91
C ILE A 67 -27.47 -5.55 -33.01
N THR A 68 -27.97 -5.97 -34.17
CA THR A 68 -29.41 -6.26 -34.36
C THR A 68 -29.77 -7.57 -33.65
N ASP A 69 -31.04 -7.74 -33.24
CA ASP A 69 -31.52 -8.98 -32.58
C ASP A 69 -31.20 -10.22 -33.45
N ASP A 70 -31.24 -10.06 -34.76
CA ASP A 70 -30.89 -11.03 -35.79
C ASP A 70 -29.41 -11.47 -35.76
N VAL A 71 -28.47 -10.60 -35.36
CA VAL A 71 -27.05 -10.97 -35.17
C VAL A 71 -26.83 -11.68 -33.83
N LEU A 72 -27.66 -11.38 -32.82
CA LEU A 72 -27.62 -12.05 -31.51
C LEU A 72 -28.26 -13.44 -31.52
N GLU A 73 -29.24 -13.68 -32.39
CA GLU A 73 -29.91 -14.98 -32.53
C GLU A 73 -29.02 -16.04 -33.20
N ASP A 74 -28.17 -15.64 -34.14
CA ASP A 74 -27.25 -16.54 -34.86
C ASP A 74 -25.86 -16.67 -34.20
N ALA A 75 -25.50 -15.76 -33.29
CA ALA A 75 -24.20 -15.76 -32.63
C ALA A 75 -24.13 -16.79 -31.49
N SER A 76 -23.00 -17.49 -31.40
CA SER A 76 -22.71 -18.36 -30.27
C SER A 76 -22.63 -17.57 -28.96
N LYS A 77 -22.87 -18.23 -27.82
CA LYS A 77 -22.72 -17.59 -26.49
C LYS A 77 -21.31 -16.99 -26.26
N GLY A 78 -20.30 -17.46 -26.99
CA GLY A 78 -18.95 -16.88 -27.01
C GLY A 78 -18.92 -15.55 -27.75
N GLU A 79 -19.41 -15.53 -28.98
CA GLU A 79 -19.45 -14.34 -29.85
C GLU A 79 -20.33 -13.22 -29.28
N VAL A 80 -21.50 -13.55 -28.73
CA VAL A 80 -22.36 -12.57 -28.03
C VAL A 80 -21.62 -11.91 -26.87
N ARG A 81 -20.76 -12.66 -26.17
CA ARG A 81 -20.00 -12.13 -25.04
C ARG A 81 -18.85 -11.24 -25.50
N GLU A 82 -18.17 -11.61 -26.58
CA GLU A 82 -17.13 -10.78 -27.19
C GLU A 82 -17.71 -9.45 -27.72
N MET A 83 -18.89 -9.51 -28.35
CA MET A 83 -19.60 -8.33 -28.86
C MET A 83 -20.12 -7.39 -27.76
N THR A 84 -20.29 -7.86 -26.53
CA THR A 84 -20.84 -7.07 -25.40
C THR A 84 -19.82 -6.78 -24.30
N ALA A 85 -18.56 -7.19 -24.48
CA ALA A 85 -17.52 -6.99 -23.49
C ALA A 85 -16.99 -5.55 -23.49
N ASP A 86 -16.98 -4.92 -22.31
CA ASP A 86 -16.35 -3.61 -22.09
C ASP A 86 -14.85 -3.72 -21.73
N ASP A 87 -14.39 -4.89 -21.28
CA ASP A 87 -12.97 -5.12 -20.95
C ASP A 87 -12.21 -5.59 -22.18
N VAL A 88 -11.39 -4.71 -22.76
CA VAL A 88 -10.66 -4.99 -24.00
C VAL A 88 -9.20 -4.58 -23.87
N ILE A 89 -8.31 -5.41 -24.41
CA ILE A 89 -6.91 -5.05 -24.55
C ILE A 89 -6.74 -4.23 -25.82
N GLN A 90 -6.10 -3.08 -25.72
CA GLN A 90 -5.98 -2.17 -26.86
C GLN A 90 -5.07 -2.77 -27.93
N ARG A 91 -5.55 -2.85 -29.17
CA ARG A 91 -4.79 -3.35 -30.35
C ARG A 91 -4.61 -2.28 -31.43
N GLY A 92 -4.84 -1.01 -31.09
CA GLY A 92 -4.70 0.12 -32.02
C GLY A 92 -3.26 0.29 -32.50
N GLY A 93 -3.09 0.73 -33.76
CA GLY A 93 -1.81 1.25 -34.24
C GLY A 93 -1.58 2.70 -33.82
N ASP A 94 -0.54 3.35 -34.35
CA ASP A 94 -0.09 4.70 -33.98
C ASP A 94 -1.22 5.75 -33.85
N GLY A 95 -2.25 5.70 -34.71
CA GLY A 95 -3.37 6.64 -34.70
C GLY A 95 -4.42 6.45 -33.59
N ASN A 96 -4.34 5.36 -32.81
CA ASN A 96 -5.26 5.06 -31.70
C ASN A 96 -4.50 4.41 -30.52
N TYR A 97 -3.22 4.73 -30.39
CA TYR A 97 -2.37 4.25 -29.30
C TYR A 97 -2.63 5.11 -28.05
N ASN A 98 -3.10 4.49 -26.96
CA ASN A 98 -3.21 5.15 -25.67
C ASN A 98 -2.13 4.59 -24.73
N PRO A 99 -1.10 5.39 -24.35
CA PRO A 99 0.00 4.91 -23.52
C PRO A 99 -0.43 4.51 -22.10
N ARG A 100 -1.67 4.85 -21.69
CA ARG A 100 -2.25 4.45 -20.40
C ARG A 100 -2.50 2.95 -20.29
N PHE A 101 -2.72 2.27 -21.41
CA PHE A 101 -3.16 0.88 -21.44
C PHE A 101 -2.16 0.03 -22.21
N TYR A 102 -2.13 -1.25 -21.87
CA TYR A 102 -1.28 -2.23 -22.53
C TYR A 102 -1.72 -2.42 -23.98
N ASN A 103 -0.74 -2.49 -24.88
CA ASN A 103 -0.93 -2.77 -26.29
C ASN A 103 0.08 -3.83 -26.77
N PRO A 104 -0.36 -4.99 -27.28
CA PRO A 104 0.53 -6.07 -27.69
C PRO A 104 1.41 -5.72 -28.90
N ASN A 105 1.06 -4.68 -29.66
CA ASN A 105 1.90 -4.19 -30.76
C ASN A 105 3.11 -3.37 -30.27
N TYR A 106 3.07 -2.87 -29.03
CA TYR A 106 4.15 -2.09 -28.41
C TYR A 106 4.49 -2.67 -27.02
N PRO A 107 5.05 -3.89 -26.96
CA PRO A 107 5.25 -4.60 -25.71
C PRO A 107 6.42 -4.07 -24.87
N GLU A 108 7.33 -3.27 -25.45
CA GLU A 108 8.58 -2.85 -24.78
C GLU A 108 8.43 -2.04 -23.48
N HIS A 109 7.21 -1.60 -23.14
CA HIS A 109 6.93 -0.76 -21.98
C HIS A 109 6.06 -1.44 -20.92
N TRP A 110 5.70 -2.71 -21.11
CA TRP A 110 4.80 -3.42 -20.23
C TRP A 110 5.29 -4.84 -19.95
N ASP A 111 5.38 -5.17 -18.67
CA ASP A 111 5.64 -6.51 -18.18
C ASP A 111 4.37 -7.10 -17.55
N VAL A 112 4.19 -8.41 -17.68
CA VAL A 112 3.13 -9.14 -16.98
C VAL A 112 3.58 -9.40 -15.55
N ASP A 113 3.00 -8.66 -14.59
CA ASP A 113 3.31 -8.76 -13.16
C ASP A 113 2.02 -8.77 -12.32
N PHE A 114 1.42 -9.95 -12.14
CA PHE A 114 0.24 -10.14 -11.31
C PHE A 114 0.52 -9.78 -9.85
N THR A 115 1.70 -10.12 -9.33
CA THR A 115 2.07 -9.85 -7.93
C THR A 115 2.17 -8.36 -7.67
N GLY A 116 2.89 -7.62 -8.52
CA GLY A 116 3.04 -6.18 -8.45
C GLY A 116 1.71 -5.45 -8.59
N VAL A 117 0.87 -5.84 -9.55
CA VAL A 117 -0.47 -5.23 -9.74
C VAL A 117 -1.37 -5.50 -8.53
N ALA A 118 -1.40 -6.72 -7.99
CA ALA A 118 -2.17 -7.03 -6.77
C ALA A 118 -1.63 -6.26 -5.55
N ALA A 119 -0.31 -6.19 -5.40
CA ALA A 119 0.36 -5.45 -4.33
C ALA A 119 0.04 -3.94 -4.39
N GLY A 120 0.20 -3.31 -5.56
CA GLY A 120 -0.10 -1.89 -5.75
C GLY A 120 -1.58 -1.58 -5.54
N PHE A 121 -2.46 -2.41 -6.11
CA PHE A 121 -3.91 -2.24 -5.92
C PHE A 121 -4.29 -2.32 -4.44
N VAL A 122 -3.87 -3.36 -3.73
CA VAL A 122 -4.32 -3.61 -2.36
C VAL A 122 -3.63 -2.68 -1.35
N SER A 123 -2.34 -2.40 -1.51
CA SER A 123 -1.58 -1.59 -0.54
C SER A 123 -1.78 -0.09 -0.68
N GLU A 124 -2.01 0.42 -1.91
CA GLU A 124 -2.08 1.85 -2.22
C GLU A 124 -3.46 2.24 -2.78
N HIS A 125 -3.85 1.71 -3.95
CA HIS A 125 -5.06 2.15 -4.67
C HIS A 125 -6.33 2.00 -3.85
N LEU A 126 -6.53 0.80 -3.32
CA LEU A 126 -7.77 0.38 -2.69
C LEU A 126 -8.03 1.20 -1.44
N ARG A 127 -6.99 1.49 -0.65
CA ARG A 127 -7.07 2.38 0.53
C ARG A 127 -7.53 3.78 0.14
N LYS A 128 -7.00 4.35 -0.94
CA LYS A 128 -7.42 5.68 -1.44
C LYS A 128 -8.87 5.67 -1.91
N MET A 129 -9.31 4.56 -2.52
CA MET A 129 -10.66 4.42 -3.05
C MET A 129 -11.75 4.30 -1.98
N VAL A 130 -11.50 3.50 -0.93
CA VAL A 130 -12.51 3.15 0.09
C VAL A 130 -12.37 3.96 1.39
N GLY A 131 -11.26 4.70 1.55
CA GLY A 131 -10.97 5.48 2.74
C GLY A 131 -10.87 4.59 3.98
N SER A 132 -11.61 4.95 5.04
CA SER A 132 -11.67 4.21 6.31
C SER A 132 -12.68 3.06 6.31
N ASN A 133 -13.38 2.78 5.20
CA ASN A 133 -14.35 1.68 5.16
C ASN A 133 -13.66 0.32 5.01
N THR A 134 -13.46 -0.33 6.15
CA THR A 134 -12.85 -1.67 6.25
C THR A 134 -13.62 -2.76 5.51
N ALA A 135 -14.96 -2.68 5.46
CA ALA A 135 -15.77 -3.69 4.78
C ALA A 135 -15.58 -3.62 3.26
N ASP A 136 -15.55 -2.42 2.71
CA ASP A 136 -15.29 -2.19 1.29
C ASP A 136 -13.85 -2.53 0.90
N TYR A 137 -12.89 -2.28 1.80
CA TYR A 137 -11.51 -2.71 1.63
C TYR A 137 -11.42 -4.22 1.46
N PHE A 138 -11.96 -5.00 2.40
CA PHE A 138 -11.90 -6.47 2.29
C PHE A 138 -12.73 -7.00 1.12
N MET A 139 -13.83 -6.33 0.75
CA MET A 139 -14.55 -6.63 -0.48
C MET A 139 -13.65 -6.50 -1.72
N GLY A 140 -12.85 -5.42 -1.81
CA GLY A 140 -11.90 -5.21 -2.90
C GLY A 140 -10.81 -6.29 -2.94
N VAL A 141 -10.23 -6.62 -1.79
CA VAL A 141 -9.23 -7.72 -1.68
C VAL A 141 -9.83 -9.05 -2.15
N ASP A 142 -11.05 -9.37 -1.72
CA ASP A 142 -11.71 -10.62 -2.08
C ASP A 142 -12.09 -10.69 -3.55
N VAL A 143 -12.47 -9.57 -4.17
CA VAL A 143 -12.75 -9.49 -5.61
C VAL A 143 -11.51 -9.90 -6.41
N VAL A 144 -10.34 -9.34 -6.08
CA VAL A 144 -9.07 -9.67 -6.73
C VAL A 144 -8.66 -11.10 -6.45
N LEU A 145 -8.73 -11.55 -5.18
CA LEU A 145 -8.37 -12.92 -4.80
C LEU A 145 -9.21 -13.97 -5.52
N ASN A 146 -10.52 -13.73 -5.65
CA ASN A 146 -11.42 -14.65 -6.34
C ASN A 146 -11.18 -14.70 -7.84
N PHE A 147 -10.78 -13.58 -8.45
CA PHE A 147 -10.34 -13.53 -9.84
C PHE A 147 -9.03 -14.32 -10.02
N LEU A 148 -8.00 -14.07 -9.21
CA LEU A 148 -6.72 -14.78 -9.32
C LEU A 148 -6.86 -16.30 -9.08
N LYS A 149 -7.74 -16.72 -8.14
CA LYS A 149 -8.11 -18.13 -7.97
C LYS A 149 -8.82 -18.72 -9.18
N TYR A 150 -9.57 -17.89 -9.91
CA TYR A 150 -10.21 -18.31 -11.16
C TYR A 150 -9.16 -18.48 -12.26
N VAL A 151 -8.22 -17.54 -12.42
CA VAL A 151 -7.10 -17.66 -13.36
C VAL A 151 -6.32 -18.97 -13.13
N ASP A 152 -5.90 -19.23 -11.89
CA ASP A 152 -5.13 -20.43 -11.50
C ASP A 152 -5.94 -21.74 -11.69
N ARG A 153 -7.24 -21.73 -11.34
CA ARG A 153 -8.11 -22.92 -11.50
C ARG A 153 -8.31 -23.32 -12.95
N HIS A 154 -8.36 -22.34 -13.84
CA HIS A 154 -8.64 -22.54 -15.26
C HIS A 154 -7.37 -22.65 -16.11
N ASP A 155 -6.19 -22.63 -15.49
CA ASP A 155 -4.89 -22.76 -16.15
C ASP A 155 -4.73 -21.76 -17.32
N VAL A 156 -5.15 -20.52 -17.08
CA VAL A 156 -5.26 -19.48 -18.12
C VAL A 156 -3.89 -19.09 -18.67
N CYS A 157 -2.87 -19.07 -17.81
CA CYS A 157 -1.51 -18.65 -18.11
C CYS A 157 -0.49 -19.47 -17.29
N PRO A 158 -0.25 -20.76 -17.64
CA PRO A 158 0.70 -21.62 -16.93
C PRO A 158 2.12 -21.04 -16.90
N GLU A 159 2.50 -20.22 -17.88
CA GLU A 159 3.80 -19.55 -17.91
C GLU A 159 3.98 -18.50 -16.78
N TYR A 160 2.89 -18.03 -16.16
CA TYR A 160 2.89 -17.08 -15.04
C TYR A 160 2.30 -17.69 -13.75
N VAL A 161 2.24 -19.01 -13.64
CA VAL A 161 1.56 -19.69 -12.52
C VAL A 161 2.11 -19.30 -11.14
N ASP A 162 3.43 -19.17 -11.01
CA ASP A 162 4.06 -18.80 -9.74
C ASP A 162 3.72 -17.36 -9.36
N ASP A 163 3.68 -16.46 -10.34
CA ASP A 163 3.33 -15.06 -10.15
C ASP A 163 1.86 -14.90 -9.77
N VAL A 164 0.94 -15.62 -10.42
CA VAL A 164 -0.49 -15.65 -10.04
C VAL A 164 -0.66 -16.16 -8.61
N ARG A 165 0.09 -17.18 -8.19
CA ARG A 165 0.04 -17.72 -6.82
C ARG A 165 0.63 -16.75 -5.79
N ASN A 166 1.70 -16.04 -6.14
CA ASN A 166 2.27 -14.97 -5.31
C ASN A 166 1.28 -13.81 -5.15
N ALA A 167 0.60 -13.40 -6.22
CA ALA A 167 -0.47 -12.40 -6.16
C ALA A 167 -1.63 -12.84 -5.24
N GLN A 168 -2.05 -14.11 -5.29
CA GLN A 168 -3.02 -14.65 -4.32
C GLN A 168 -2.50 -14.54 -2.88
N GLN A 169 -1.20 -14.79 -2.65
CA GLN A 169 -0.60 -14.69 -1.33
C GLN A 169 -0.56 -13.25 -0.83
N VAL A 170 -0.34 -12.26 -1.71
CA VAL A 170 -0.44 -10.83 -1.36
C VAL A 170 -1.84 -10.50 -0.83
N CYS A 171 -2.90 -10.94 -1.51
CA CYS A 171 -4.27 -10.73 -1.04
C CYS A 171 -4.53 -11.41 0.32
N ARG A 172 -3.97 -12.60 0.58
CA ARG A 172 -4.09 -13.27 1.89
C ARG A 172 -3.35 -12.49 2.99
N ARG A 173 -2.11 -12.05 2.71
CA ARG A 173 -1.35 -11.20 3.64
C ARG A 173 -2.09 -9.90 3.95
N ALA A 174 -2.82 -9.33 2.99
CA ALA A 174 -3.63 -8.15 3.25
C ALA A 174 -4.75 -8.39 4.27
N HIS A 175 -5.35 -9.58 4.30
CA HIS A 175 -6.32 -9.95 5.35
C HIS A 175 -5.68 -10.06 6.74
N GLU A 176 -4.41 -10.43 6.82
CA GLU A 176 -3.67 -10.60 8.06
C GLU A 176 -3.05 -9.28 8.56
N GLU A 177 -2.26 -8.61 7.70
CA GLU A 177 -1.46 -7.44 8.07
C GLU A 177 -2.29 -6.17 8.21
N VAL A 178 -3.39 -5.99 7.45
CA VAL A 178 -4.14 -4.72 7.48
C VAL A 178 -4.85 -4.49 8.83
N PRO A 179 -5.57 -5.46 9.41
CA PRO A 179 -6.05 -5.34 10.78
C PRO A 179 -4.92 -5.15 11.79
N ALA A 180 -3.82 -5.90 11.64
CA ALA A 180 -2.67 -5.82 12.54
C ALA A 180 -2.06 -4.41 12.53
N ILE A 181 -1.93 -3.78 11.36
CA ILE A 181 -1.44 -2.40 11.21
C ILE A 181 -2.36 -1.41 11.93
N SER A 182 -3.68 -1.57 11.82
CA SER A 182 -4.62 -0.68 12.51
C SER A 182 -4.43 -0.74 14.02
N HIS A 183 -4.22 -1.93 14.59
CA HIS A 183 -3.97 -2.08 16.01
C HIS A 183 -2.55 -1.63 16.40
N LEU A 184 -1.54 -1.91 15.56
CA LEU A 184 -0.16 -1.48 15.76
C LEU A 184 -0.04 0.05 15.84
N ARG A 185 -0.88 0.81 15.13
CA ARG A 185 -0.95 2.28 15.22
C ARG A 185 -1.34 2.77 16.62
N GLU A 186 -2.09 1.99 17.38
CA GLU A 186 -2.51 2.34 18.74
C GLU A 186 -1.44 2.00 19.77
N LEU A 187 -0.61 0.99 19.47
CA LEU A 187 0.46 0.53 20.36
C LEU A 187 1.76 1.32 20.17
N LEU A 188 2.06 1.75 18.94
CA LEU A 188 3.32 2.40 18.65
C LEU A 188 3.33 3.88 19.06
N PRO A 189 4.52 4.40 19.41
CA PRO A 189 5.81 3.69 19.50
C PRO A 189 6.07 2.90 20.79
N GLY A 190 5.08 2.74 21.66
CA GLY A 190 5.18 1.83 22.81
C GLY A 190 5.72 2.46 24.09
N HIS A 191 5.40 1.87 25.24
CA HIS A 191 5.70 2.39 26.57
C HIS A 191 7.18 2.69 26.81
N PHE A 192 8.09 1.84 26.32
CA PHE A 192 9.53 2.01 26.45
C PHE A 192 10.03 3.24 25.69
N ASN A 193 9.61 3.38 24.42
CA ASN A 193 10.01 4.54 23.61
C ASN A 193 9.38 5.83 24.14
N THR A 194 8.12 5.77 24.60
CA THR A 194 7.47 6.90 25.30
C THR A 194 8.21 7.29 26.57
N ALA A 195 8.69 6.32 27.36
CA ALA A 195 9.48 6.59 28.55
C ALA A 195 10.80 7.31 28.20
N LEU A 196 11.51 6.88 27.16
CA LEU A 196 12.70 7.57 26.67
C LEU A 196 12.39 8.99 26.18
N HIS A 197 11.27 9.18 25.49
CA HIS A 197 10.80 10.49 25.07
C HIS A 197 10.60 11.43 26.26
N VAL A 198 9.83 11.00 27.28
CA VAL A 198 9.56 11.77 28.51
C VAL A 198 10.84 12.14 29.26
N LEU A 199 11.85 11.26 29.25
CA LEU A 199 13.09 11.48 30.00
C LEU A 199 14.10 12.37 29.29
N HIS A 200 14.17 12.35 27.96
CA HIS A 200 15.33 12.86 27.23
C HIS A 200 15.01 13.90 26.14
N VAL A 201 13.76 14.04 25.70
CA VAL A 201 13.37 15.05 24.72
C VAL A 201 12.99 16.34 25.45
N LYS A 202 13.75 17.42 25.22
CA LYS A 202 13.55 18.76 25.83
C LYS A 202 12.93 19.71 24.80
N GLY A 203 11.71 20.22 25.02
CA GLY A 203 11.05 21.18 24.10
C GLY A 203 9.54 21.28 24.31
N ALA A 204 8.96 22.46 24.06
CA ALA A 204 7.60 22.84 24.46
C ALA A 204 6.50 22.07 23.71
N TYR A 205 5.50 21.66 24.48
CA TYR A 205 4.14 21.33 24.04
C TYR A 205 3.51 22.52 23.30
N ASP A 206 3.92 22.77 22.05
CA ASP A 206 3.20 23.66 21.17
C ASP A 206 1.98 22.88 20.66
N ASN A 207 0.85 23.13 21.31
CA ASN A 207 -0.46 22.50 21.16
C ASN A 207 -1.08 22.60 19.75
N SER A 208 -0.29 22.89 18.72
CA SER A 208 -0.73 22.95 17.33
C SER A 208 -0.02 21.94 16.41
N SER A 209 1.07 21.30 16.83
CA SER A 209 1.78 20.26 16.05
C SER A 209 2.67 19.35 16.93
N GLY A 210 2.31 19.16 18.20
CA GLY A 210 3.10 18.40 19.17
C GLY A 210 2.79 16.88 19.21
N PRO A 211 3.70 16.07 19.78
CA PRO A 211 3.54 14.63 19.97
C PRO A 211 2.28 14.24 20.74
N ASP A 212 1.72 15.12 21.56
CA ASP A 212 0.47 14.90 22.32
C ASP A 212 -0.74 14.55 21.46
N SER A 213 -0.69 14.87 20.16
CA SER A 213 -1.71 14.42 19.19
C SER A 213 -1.43 13.03 18.59
N CYS A 214 -0.19 12.52 18.71
CA CYS A 214 0.26 11.21 18.23
C CYS A 214 0.10 10.09 19.27
N TRP A 215 0.09 10.43 20.56
CA TRP A 215 -0.07 9.45 21.64
C TRP A 215 -1.53 9.35 22.03
N GLY A 216 -2.21 8.29 21.58
CA GLY A 216 -3.56 7.96 22.07
C GLY A 216 -3.62 7.63 23.57
N GLN A 217 -2.49 7.69 24.29
CA GLN A 217 -2.32 7.31 25.68
C GLN A 217 -1.64 8.42 26.51
N PRO A 218 -1.99 8.57 27.80
CA PRO A 218 -1.35 9.54 28.68
C PRO A 218 0.14 9.20 28.87
N LEU A 219 0.98 10.24 28.91
CA LEU A 219 2.41 10.09 29.16
C LEU A 219 2.66 9.49 30.56
N PRO A 220 3.64 8.57 30.70
CA PRO A 220 3.97 7.96 31.98
C PRO A 220 4.56 8.98 32.97
N ASP A 221 4.36 8.73 34.27
CA ASP A 221 5.03 9.49 35.32
C ASP A 221 6.57 9.39 35.16
N PRO A 222 7.34 10.50 35.29
CA PRO A 222 8.78 10.47 35.10
C PRO A 222 9.53 9.50 36.01
N LYS A 223 9.03 9.19 37.22
CA LYS A 223 9.67 8.17 38.08
C LYS A 223 9.43 6.77 37.51
N PHE A 224 8.20 6.49 37.08
CA PHE A 224 7.89 5.23 36.41
C PHE A 224 8.72 5.06 35.13
N ALA A 225 8.82 6.10 34.31
CA ALA A 225 9.62 6.09 33.08
C ALA A 225 11.10 5.73 33.35
N ARG A 226 11.69 6.24 34.43
CA ARG A 226 13.07 5.87 34.83
C ARG A 226 13.17 4.40 35.23
N ILE A 227 12.21 3.90 36.01
CA ILE A 227 12.19 2.52 36.47
C ILE A 227 12.01 1.56 35.29
N SER A 228 11.04 1.82 34.42
CA SER A 228 10.74 0.98 33.27
C SER A 228 11.90 0.93 32.27
N THR A 229 12.50 2.09 31.97
CA THR A 229 13.68 2.19 31.09
C THR A 229 14.86 1.41 31.65
N ALA A 230 15.19 1.62 32.94
CA ALA A 230 16.32 0.93 33.57
C ALA A 230 16.12 -0.59 33.64
N ALA A 231 14.90 -1.04 33.95
CA ALA A 231 14.54 -2.45 33.96
C ALA A 231 14.69 -3.09 32.57
N THR A 232 14.11 -2.47 31.53
CA THR A 232 14.17 -3.00 30.16
C THR A 232 15.60 -3.07 29.63
N ILE A 233 16.41 -2.03 29.83
CA ILE A 233 17.82 -2.02 29.43
C ILE A 233 18.59 -3.12 30.16
N SER A 234 18.40 -3.26 31.49
CA SER A 234 19.09 -4.30 32.28
C SER A 234 18.73 -5.72 31.85
N ILE A 235 17.49 -5.94 31.40
CA ILE A 235 17.02 -7.27 30.95
C ILE A 235 17.56 -7.60 29.56
N LEU A 236 17.46 -6.67 28.61
CA LEU A 236 17.76 -6.91 27.20
C LEU A 236 19.22 -6.73 26.81
N LEU A 237 19.88 -5.71 27.38
CA LEU A 237 21.22 -5.28 26.97
C LEU A 237 22.30 -5.56 28.03
N GLU A 238 21.88 -6.17 29.15
CA GLU A 238 22.68 -6.44 30.35
C GLU A 238 22.95 -5.19 31.21
N ALA A 239 23.17 -5.41 32.52
CA ALA A 239 23.48 -4.33 33.44
C ALA A 239 24.85 -3.72 33.09
N ASN A 240 24.90 -2.39 32.98
CA ASN A 240 26.06 -1.57 32.60
C ASN A 240 26.33 -1.42 31.09
N HIS A 241 25.38 -1.75 30.21
CA HIS A 241 25.55 -1.52 28.77
C HIS A 241 25.80 -0.04 28.42
N TYR A 242 25.16 0.87 29.18
CA TYR A 242 25.26 2.31 28.98
C TYR A 242 25.77 3.02 30.25
N PRO A 243 26.54 4.11 30.10
CA PRO A 243 27.02 4.89 31.23
C PRO A 243 25.86 5.53 32.00
N THR A 244 25.85 5.33 33.31
CA THR A 244 24.84 5.88 34.24
C THR A 244 25.29 7.17 34.93
N ASP A 245 26.57 7.51 34.77
CA ASP A 245 27.23 8.69 35.31
C ASP A 245 27.10 9.94 34.42
N ILE A 246 26.58 9.78 33.21
CA ILE A 246 26.39 10.84 32.22
C ILE A 246 24.89 11.12 32.04
N GLU A 247 24.50 12.40 31.94
CA GLU A 247 23.15 12.78 31.55
C GLU A 247 22.89 12.41 30.08
N TRP A 248 21.84 11.64 29.82
CA TRP A 248 21.47 11.26 28.46
C TRP A 248 20.68 12.37 27.79
N CYS A 249 21.06 12.70 26.55
CA CYS A 249 20.38 13.68 25.72
C CYS A 249 20.30 13.21 24.27
N VAL A 250 19.29 13.69 23.55
CA VAL A 250 19.15 13.44 22.11
C VAL A 250 20.22 14.25 21.37
N THR A 251 21.07 13.56 20.60
CA THR A 251 22.11 14.18 19.77
C THR A 251 21.67 14.40 18.33
N ASP A 252 20.76 13.56 17.84
CA ASP A 252 20.28 13.57 16.47
C ASP A 252 18.85 13.06 16.38
N THR A 253 18.06 13.64 15.47
CA THR A 253 16.71 13.18 15.14
C THR A 253 16.55 13.12 13.63
N THR A 254 16.22 11.94 13.11
CA THR A 254 15.97 11.71 11.68
C THR A 254 14.54 11.24 11.45
N GLU A 255 13.81 11.91 10.54
CA GLU A 255 12.50 11.45 10.06
C GLU A 255 12.67 10.86 8.65
N MET A 256 12.46 9.56 8.53
CA MET A 256 12.49 8.85 7.24
C MET A 256 11.69 7.55 7.32
N THR A 257 11.61 6.82 6.20
CA THR A 257 10.99 5.49 6.18
C THR A 257 12.02 4.38 6.36
N PHE A 258 11.67 3.41 7.20
CA PHE A 258 12.50 2.25 7.50
C PHE A 258 11.77 0.95 7.15
N GLU A 259 12.49 -0.02 6.60
CA GLU A 259 12.01 -1.38 6.37
C GLU A 259 12.39 -2.28 7.56
N VAL A 260 11.43 -3.06 8.05
CA VAL A 260 11.65 -4.08 9.09
C VAL A 260 12.35 -5.28 8.48
N LEU A 261 13.55 -5.61 8.97
CA LEU A 261 14.35 -6.74 8.49
C LEU A 261 14.19 -7.98 9.35
N THR A 262 14.24 -7.81 10.66
CA THR A 262 14.12 -8.91 11.61
C THR A 262 13.28 -8.51 12.82
N ILE A 263 12.57 -9.48 13.39
CA ILE A 263 11.73 -9.33 14.57
C ILE A 263 12.19 -10.39 15.57
N THR A 264 12.62 -9.97 16.75
CA THR A 264 13.09 -10.85 17.83
C THR A 264 12.18 -10.68 19.04
N PRO A 265 11.19 -11.57 19.26
CA PRO A 265 10.30 -11.47 20.42
C PRO A 265 11.04 -11.76 21.73
N PRO A 266 10.53 -11.30 22.89
CA PRO A 266 11.15 -11.57 24.19
C PRO A 266 11.20 -13.06 24.50
N SER A 267 12.40 -13.57 24.81
CA SER A 267 12.60 -14.96 25.23
C SER A 267 11.84 -15.29 26.52
N ASN A 268 11.53 -16.57 26.74
CA ASN A 268 10.90 -17.04 27.98
C ASN A 268 11.69 -16.63 29.24
N ALA A 269 13.02 -16.58 29.15
CA ALA A 269 13.89 -16.14 30.23
C ALA A 269 13.71 -14.63 30.52
N PHE A 270 13.63 -13.79 29.48
CA PHE A 270 13.35 -12.36 29.65
C PHE A 270 11.95 -12.12 30.21
N GLN A 271 10.94 -12.81 29.71
CA GLN A 271 9.57 -12.72 30.25
C GLN A 271 9.52 -13.09 31.74
N ALA A 272 10.29 -14.09 32.19
CA ALA A 272 10.38 -14.44 33.60
C ALA A 272 11.04 -13.33 34.45
N LYS A 273 12.05 -12.62 33.92
CA LYS A 273 12.68 -11.47 34.59
C LYS A 273 11.71 -10.30 34.75
N TYR A 274 10.95 -9.95 33.71
CA TYR A 274 9.91 -8.92 33.79
C TYR A 274 8.87 -9.27 34.86
N LYS A 275 8.37 -10.52 34.86
CA LYS A 275 7.44 -11.00 35.91
C LYS A 275 8.02 -10.93 37.32
N ALA A 276 9.33 -11.14 37.49
CA ALA A 276 9.98 -11.04 38.79
C ALA A 276 10.06 -9.58 39.27
N ILE A 277 10.42 -8.65 38.38
CA ILE A 277 10.49 -7.21 38.69
C ILE A 277 9.11 -6.63 38.99
N ASN A 278 8.08 -6.96 38.20
CA ASN A 278 6.73 -6.45 38.40
C ASN A 278 6.14 -6.81 39.78
N LYS A 279 6.52 -7.94 40.38
CA LYS A 279 6.14 -8.30 41.77
C LYS A 279 6.61 -7.29 42.81
N HIS A 280 7.63 -6.50 42.50
CA HIS A 280 8.20 -5.48 43.38
C HIS A 280 7.70 -4.06 43.05
N LEU A 281 6.89 -3.90 41.99
CA LEU A 281 6.36 -2.62 41.53
C LEU A 281 4.91 -2.41 41.97
N ALA A 282 4.61 -2.58 43.27
CA ALA A 282 3.24 -2.53 43.77
C ALA A 282 2.52 -1.17 43.54
N ASP A 283 3.27 -0.08 43.46
CA ASP A 283 2.75 1.28 43.26
C ASP A 283 2.67 1.71 41.78
N TYR A 284 3.12 0.86 40.86
CA TYR A 284 3.25 1.19 39.43
C TYR A 284 2.59 0.13 38.54
N PRO A 285 2.22 0.49 37.29
CA PRO A 285 1.80 -0.49 36.31
C PRO A 285 2.89 -1.52 36.02
N ASP A 286 2.46 -2.72 35.62
CA ASP A 286 3.36 -3.77 35.16
C ASP A 286 4.15 -3.30 33.93
N ILE A 287 5.46 -3.56 33.93
CA ILE A 287 6.30 -3.33 32.74
C ILE A 287 6.09 -4.49 31.77
N GLU A 288 5.72 -4.16 30.54
CA GLU A 288 5.53 -5.13 29.47
C GLU A 288 6.87 -5.73 28.99
N PRO A 289 6.94 -7.05 28.72
CA PRO A 289 8.13 -7.65 28.16
C PRO A 289 8.48 -7.08 26.79
N CYS A 290 9.72 -6.61 26.63
CA CYS A 290 10.20 -6.04 25.37
C CYS A 290 11.08 -7.03 24.61
N GLY A 291 11.02 -6.97 23.28
CA GLY A 291 11.98 -7.59 22.37
C GLY A 291 12.66 -6.54 21.49
N THR A 292 13.16 -6.94 20.33
CA THR A 292 13.84 -6.02 19.40
C THR A 292 13.42 -6.22 17.96
N ILE A 293 13.41 -5.14 17.18
CA ILE A 293 13.40 -5.17 15.72
C ILE A 293 14.72 -4.64 15.16
N THR A 294 15.14 -5.16 14.02
CA THR A 294 16.18 -4.54 13.20
C THR A 294 15.55 -3.89 11.99
N VAL A 295 15.90 -2.63 11.73
CA VAL A 295 15.36 -1.83 10.62
C VAL A 295 16.48 -1.21 9.80
N ARG A 296 16.21 -0.93 8.52
CA ARG A 296 17.11 -0.16 7.64
C ARG A 296 16.35 0.97 6.94
N PRO A 297 16.97 2.12 6.63
CA PRO A 297 16.34 3.14 5.82
C PRO A 297 15.97 2.63 4.43
N VAL A 298 14.82 3.06 3.91
CA VAL A 298 14.34 2.72 2.57
C VAL A 298 13.64 3.91 1.94
N ILE A 299 13.83 4.09 0.63
CA ILE A 299 13.03 5.05 -0.13
C ILE A 299 11.73 4.37 -0.53
N VAL A 300 10.62 4.91 -0.07
CA VAL A 300 9.29 4.52 -0.54
C VAL A 300 8.89 5.50 -1.62
N ARG A 301 8.68 5.00 -2.83
CA ARG A 301 8.11 5.83 -3.90
C ARG A 301 6.69 6.20 -3.52
N ASP A 302 6.41 7.49 -3.48
CA ASP A 302 5.07 8.02 -3.55
C ASP A 302 4.98 8.89 -4.81
N GLY A 303 3.80 8.99 -5.40
CA GLY A 303 3.60 9.65 -6.69
C GLY A 303 3.90 11.16 -6.74
N TRP A 304 4.52 11.72 -5.69
CA TRP A 304 4.80 13.15 -5.51
C TRP A 304 6.28 13.49 -5.52
N ASP A 305 7.17 12.49 -5.48
CA ASP A 305 8.61 12.73 -5.56
C ASP A 305 9.06 12.97 -7.02
N ASN A 306 8.98 14.23 -7.45
CA ASN A 306 9.48 14.70 -8.75
C ASN A 306 11.01 14.86 -8.77
N SER A 307 11.73 14.46 -7.72
CA SER A 307 13.19 14.51 -7.74
C SER A 307 13.72 13.36 -8.60
N MET A 308 14.36 13.69 -9.73
CA MET A 308 15.08 12.70 -10.56
C MET A 308 16.22 11.98 -9.81
N THR A 309 16.53 12.45 -8.60
CA THR A 309 17.47 11.87 -7.65
C THR A 309 16.73 11.53 -6.37
N ALA A 310 16.02 10.39 -6.37
CA ALA A 310 15.80 9.62 -5.15
C ALA A 310 17.19 9.25 -4.60
N THR A 311 17.79 10.17 -3.85
CA THR A 311 19.14 10.00 -3.33
C THR A 311 19.01 8.97 -2.24
N ILE A 312 19.58 7.78 -2.49
CA ILE A 312 19.71 6.72 -1.49
C ILE A 312 20.13 7.41 -0.19
N PRO A 313 19.37 7.26 0.93
CA PRO A 313 19.77 7.85 2.18
C PRO A 313 21.24 7.50 2.44
N PRO A 314 22.09 8.45 2.88
CA PRO A 314 23.49 8.15 3.19
C PRO A 314 23.66 6.93 4.12
N GLU A 315 22.59 6.61 4.85
CA GLU A 315 22.46 5.55 5.83
C GLU A 315 21.68 4.31 5.33
N ALA A 316 21.42 4.15 4.03
CA ALA A 316 20.58 3.07 3.50
C ALA A 316 21.06 1.65 3.86
N ASP A 317 22.37 1.49 4.09
CA ASP A 317 22.98 0.23 4.52
C ASP A 317 23.18 0.13 6.05
N VAL A 318 22.74 1.14 6.81
CA VAL A 318 22.92 1.19 8.27
C VAL A 318 21.72 0.55 8.96
N GLU A 319 21.91 -0.68 9.42
CA GLU A 319 20.94 -1.35 10.28
C GLU A 319 20.88 -0.69 11.66
N SER A 320 19.66 -0.51 12.16
CA SER A 320 19.39 0.03 13.49
C SER A 320 18.50 -0.92 14.27
N GLN A 321 18.87 -1.19 15.53
CA GLN A 321 18.06 -2.00 16.42
C GLN A 321 17.19 -1.10 17.30
N LEU A 322 15.91 -1.44 17.41
CA LEU A 322 14.92 -0.72 18.22
C LEU A 322 14.23 -1.69 19.17
N ILE A 323 13.89 -1.21 20.36
CA ILE A 323 13.21 -1.98 21.40
C ILE A 323 11.72 -1.66 21.38
N LEU A 324 10.88 -2.70 21.41
CA LEU A 324 9.43 -2.60 21.41
C LEU A 324 8.81 -3.69 22.30
N GLU A 325 7.62 -3.41 22.81
CA GLU A 325 6.82 -4.34 23.61
C GLU A 325 6.37 -5.54 22.79
N LYS A 326 6.22 -6.68 23.46
CA LYS A 326 5.80 -7.94 22.88
C LYS A 326 4.55 -7.82 22.01
N ASP A 327 3.52 -7.11 22.48
CA ASP A 327 2.24 -7.02 21.81
C ASP A 327 2.35 -6.26 20.48
N ALA A 328 3.20 -5.22 20.43
CA ALA A 328 3.54 -4.55 19.17
C ALA A 328 4.31 -5.50 18.23
N LEU A 329 5.30 -6.23 18.74
CA LEU A 329 6.11 -7.16 17.94
C LEU A 329 5.28 -8.29 17.31
N GLU A 330 4.24 -8.79 17.99
CA GLU A 330 3.37 -9.86 17.50
C GLU A 330 2.49 -9.42 16.31
N LEU A 331 2.27 -8.11 16.13
CA LEU A 331 1.49 -7.54 15.03
C LEU A 331 2.35 -7.13 13.83
N MET A 332 3.68 -7.14 13.97
CA MET A 332 4.61 -6.74 12.93
C MET A 332 4.95 -7.89 11.99
N ALA A 333 5.26 -7.55 10.74
CA ALA A 333 5.79 -8.48 9.74
C ALA A 333 7.10 -7.95 9.15
N VAL A 334 8.00 -8.86 8.78
CA VAL A 334 9.21 -8.53 8.03
C VAL A 334 8.82 -7.93 6.68
N GLY A 335 9.51 -6.87 6.27
CA GLY A 335 9.23 -6.08 5.08
C GLY A 335 8.25 -4.92 5.29
N MET A 336 7.59 -4.83 6.45
CA MET A 336 6.76 -3.67 6.80
C MET A 336 7.60 -2.39 6.74
N LYS A 337 6.97 -1.28 6.34
CA LYS A 337 7.64 0.00 6.16
C LYS A 337 7.08 1.00 7.16
N LEU A 338 7.94 1.55 8.01
CA LEU A 338 7.60 2.46 9.10
C LEU A 338 8.17 3.84 8.79
N THR A 339 7.29 4.83 8.62
CA THR A 339 7.72 6.24 8.53
C THR A 339 7.69 6.81 9.93
N MET A 340 8.86 7.14 10.46
CA MET A 340 9.03 7.50 11.87
C MET A 340 10.16 8.49 12.08
N ALA A 341 10.06 9.23 13.18
CA ALA A 341 11.20 9.97 13.71
C ALA A 341 11.98 9.10 14.68
N MET A 342 13.26 8.91 14.40
CA MET A 342 14.19 8.15 15.24
C MET A 342 15.12 9.12 15.96
N GLY A 343 15.12 9.06 17.29
CA GLY A 343 16.07 9.79 18.13
C GLY A 343 17.29 8.92 18.42
N THR A 344 18.48 9.51 18.35
CA THR A 344 19.72 8.91 18.84
C THR A 344 20.17 9.63 20.10
N LEU A 345 20.36 8.89 21.20
CA LEU A 345 20.93 9.42 22.43
C LEU A 345 22.46 9.51 22.33
N ASN A 346 23.09 10.39 23.10
CA ASN A 346 24.55 10.53 23.23
C ASN A 346 25.28 9.24 23.65
N VAL A 347 24.55 8.28 24.23
CA VAL A 347 25.06 6.94 24.57
C VAL A 347 24.95 5.92 23.43
N GLY A 348 24.43 6.31 22.27
CA GLY A 348 24.25 5.47 21.08
C GLY A 348 22.92 4.73 21.01
N LEU A 349 22.10 4.75 22.07
CA LEU A 349 20.77 4.14 22.06
C LEU A 349 19.84 4.89 21.10
N LYS A 350 19.25 4.15 20.16
CA LYS A 350 18.23 4.65 19.24
C LYS A 350 16.83 4.28 19.73
N PHE A 351 15.89 5.20 19.56
CA PHE A 351 14.49 4.99 19.99
C PHE A 351 13.53 5.73 19.06
N ILE A 352 12.27 5.32 19.08
CA ILE A 352 11.23 5.89 18.23
C ILE A 352 10.61 7.10 18.95
N GLN A 353 10.69 8.28 18.38
CA GLN A 353 10.03 9.46 18.93
C GLN A 353 8.55 9.53 18.55
N TYR A 354 8.19 9.22 17.31
CA TYR A 354 6.80 9.09 16.87
C TYR A 354 6.72 8.30 15.56
N ILE A 355 5.54 7.71 15.29
CA ILE A 355 5.22 7.06 14.01
C ILE A 355 4.25 7.96 13.23
N LYS A 356 4.58 8.24 11.97
CA LYS A 356 3.72 8.97 11.04
C LYS A 356 2.87 8.01 10.22
N GLU A 357 3.47 6.93 9.73
CA GLU A 357 2.80 6.00 8.83
C GLU A 357 3.36 4.58 8.93
N ILE A 358 2.46 3.59 8.78
CA ILE A 358 2.80 2.17 8.74
C ILE A 358 2.22 1.60 7.44
N ARG A 359 3.09 1.05 6.59
CA ARG A 359 2.71 0.37 5.35
C ARG A 359 3.01 -1.14 5.45
N PRO A 360 2.18 -1.98 4.82
CA PRO A 360 2.35 -3.43 4.88
C PRO A 360 3.63 -3.91 4.18
N SER A 361 4.00 -5.17 4.43
CA SER A 361 5.19 -5.79 3.84
C SER A 361 5.16 -5.78 2.31
N PHE A 362 3.98 -6.04 1.75
CA PHE A 362 3.70 -6.07 0.32
C PHE A 362 3.44 -4.69 -0.29
N TYR A 363 3.76 -3.59 0.40
CA TYR A 363 3.58 -2.26 -0.18
C TYR A 363 4.39 -2.07 -1.46
N VAL A 364 3.71 -1.68 -2.54
CA VAL A 364 4.28 -1.36 -3.85
C VAL A 364 3.56 -0.14 -4.39
N PHE A 365 4.31 0.85 -4.88
CA PHE A 365 3.75 1.95 -5.65
C PHE A 365 3.88 1.65 -7.14
N LEU A 366 2.76 1.72 -7.86
CA LEU A 366 2.71 1.53 -9.31
C LEU A 366 2.59 2.89 -10.01
N PRO A 367 3.48 3.25 -10.95
CA PRO A 367 3.37 4.50 -11.70
C PRO A 367 2.02 4.67 -12.43
N GLN A 368 1.37 3.56 -12.78
CA GLN A 368 0.02 3.52 -13.37
C GLN A 368 -1.02 4.24 -12.49
N GLU A 369 -0.80 4.36 -11.18
CA GLU A 369 -1.60 5.19 -10.27
C GLU A 369 -1.71 6.65 -10.73
N LEU A 370 -0.64 7.18 -11.33
CA LEU A 370 -0.60 8.56 -11.83
C LEU A 370 -1.40 8.74 -13.13
N MET A 371 -1.68 7.63 -13.83
CA MET A 371 -2.34 7.65 -15.14
C MET A 371 -3.87 7.71 -15.04
N PHE A 372 -4.46 7.55 -13.85
CA PHE A 372 -5.92 7.55 -13.69
C PHE A 372 -6.59 8.85 -14.15
N ASN A 373 -5.97 9.98 -13.84
CA ASN A 373 -6.45 11.33 -14.18
C ASN A 373 -5.60 12.00 -15.26
N TYR A 374 -4.65 11.26 -15.86
CA TYR A 374 -3.82 11.78 -16.93
C TYR A 374 -4.69 12.15 -18.13
N LYS A 375 -4.46 13.36 -18.65
CA LYS A 375 -5.00 13.83 -19.91
C LYS A 375 -3.82 14.18 -20.79
N GLU A 376 -3.83 13.67 -22.01
CA GLU A 376 -2.79 13.99 -22.97
C GLU A 376 -2.72 15.52 -23.17
N PRO A 377 -1.52 16.13 -23.06
CA PRO A 377 -1.37 17.55 -23.29
C PRO A 377 -1.86 17.91 -24.68
N VAL A 378 -2.88 18.76 -24.75
CA VAL A 378 -3.32 19.33 -26.03
C VAL A 378 -2.26 20.34 -26.47
N HIS A 379 -1.84 20.25 -27.73
CA HIS A 379 -0.93 21.24 -28.30
C HIS A 379 -1.50 22.65 -28.07
N ASN A 380 -0.77 23.45 -27.29
CA ASN A 380 -1.19 24.80 -26.99
C ASN A 380 -0.51 25.75 -27.97
N ASP A 381 -1.28 26.23 -28.96
CA ASP A 381 -0.80 27.22 -29.94
C ASP A 381 -0.57 28.60 -29.31
N ARG A 382 -0.95 28.80 -28.05
CA ARG A 382 -0.64 30.05 -27.34
C ARG A 382 0.87 30.16 -27.18
N PRO A 383 1.47 31.32 -27.54
CA PRO A 383 2.87 31.57 -27.24
C PRO A 383 3.10 31.41 -25.73
N ALA A 384 4.24 30.83 -25.37
CA ALA A 384 4.64 30.74 -23.97
C ALA A 384 4.59 32.14 -23.36
N ARG A 385 3.90 32.30 -22.21
CA ARG A 385 3.84 33.57 -21.50
C ARG A 385 5.27 34.06 -21.26
N SER A 386 5.59 35.20 -21.85
CA SER A 386 6.84 35.89 -21.64
C SER A 386 6.74 36.76 -20.39
N VAL A 387 7.88 37.16 -19.84
CA VAL A 387 7.94 38.12 -18.71
C VAL A 387 7.32 39.49 -19.08
N TYR A 388 7.03 39.72 -20.36
CA TYR A 388 6.45 40.96 -20.87
C TYR A 388 4.91 40.92 -21.02
N ASP A 389 4.26 39.79 -20.76
CA ASP A 389 2.79 39.63 -20.91
C ASP A 389 2.01 39.95 -19.62
N ALA A 390 2.51 40.87 -18.79
CA ALA A 390 2.05 41.06 -17.42
C ALA A 390 0.73 41.86 -17.25
N ASP A 391 0.21 42.52 -18.29
CA ASP A 391 -0.79 43.59 -18.08
C ASP A 391 -2.05 43.52 -18.96
N GLU A 392 -2.61 42.34 -19.22
CA GLU A 392 -3.94 42.25 -19.84
C GLU A 392 -4.78 41.11 -19.24
N GLU A 393 -5.28 41.29 -18.01
CA GLU A 393 -6.56 40.70 -17.54
C GLU A 393 -6.85 41.14 -16.09
N ASP A 394 -7.30 42.38 -15.92
CA ASP A 394 -8.01 42.79 -14.68
C ASP A 394 -9.29 43.62 -14.97
N THR A 395 -9.80 43.56 -16.21
CA THR A 395 -11.04 44.24 -16.60
C THR A 395 -11.94 43.35 -17.45
N ALA A 396 -12.56 42.34 -16.85
CA ALA A 396 -13.81 41.75 -17.37
C ALA A 396 -14.54 40.92 -16.31
N ALA A 397 -15.05 41.57 -15.25
CA ALA A 397 -16.13 41.00 -14.44
C ALA A 397 -17.06 42.11 -13.95
N VAL A 398 -17.85 42.68 -14.87
CA VAL A 398 -19.12 43.33 -14.52
C VAL A 398 -20.23 42.44 -15.10
N PRO A 399 -21.02 41.73 -14.27
CA PRO A 399 -22.17 41.00 -14.75
C PRO A 399 -23.35 41.98 -14.87
N ASP A 400 -23.71 42.31 -16.10
CA ASP A 400 -25.01 42.90 -16.44
C ASP A 400 -26.01 41.80 -16.74
N GLY A 401 -27.20 41.87 -16.13
CA GLY A 401 -28.43 41.33 -16.74
C GLY A 401 -29.30 40.42 -15.88
N ASP A 402 -30.22 41.04 -15.14
CA ASP A 402 -31.50 40.45 -14.71
C ASP A 402 -32.33 39.93 -15.90
N GLY A 403 -33.00 38.78 -15.72
CA GLY A 403 -34.45 38.72 -15.96
C GLY A 403 -35.06 37.79 -17.03
N ILE A 404 -35.88 36.84 -16.53
CA ILE A 404 -37.20 36.36 -17.02
C ILE A 404 -37.14 35.42 -18.29
N VAL A 405 -37.67 34.18 -18.36
CA VAL A 405 -38.89 33.50 -17.83
C VAL A 405 -38.55 32.06 -17.44
#